data_AF-A0A8J7DBS2-F1
#
_entry.id   AF-A0A8J7DBS2-F1
#
_cell.length_a   1.000
_cell.length_b   1.000
_cell.length_c   1.000
_cell.angle_alpha   90.00
_cell.angle_beta   90.00
_cell.angle_gamma   90.00
#
_symmetry.space_group_name_H-M   'P 1'
#
loop_
_entity.id
_entity.type
_entity.pdbx_description
1 polymer ?
#
loop_
_entity_poly.entity_id
_entity_poly.type
_entity_poly.pdbx_seq_one_letter_code
_entity_poly.pdbx_strand_id
1 'polypeptide(L)'
;MTMTYTAVKQHVSNRGVPPNDFLDQLVAWGKDAPDEIFVRNPFSDIYSSVFNTLGPWQGIPHRRAVMLEVMRVLAGFESSWNWNEGRDITNPTSVIPDTIEAGAWQVSANAMNFGQELKDLVLDKVGTLDGNAFQKAMKLDHLLAMEFVARLLRRTTRHHGPALRHEIDPWLRRDAVAEFIALM
;
A
#
# COMPACT_ATOMS: atom_id res chain seq x y z
N MET A 1 -16.26 15.80 10.78
CA MET A 1 -17.17 14.64 10.88
C MET A 1 -16.32 13.39 10.79
N THR A 2 -16.43 12.47 11.75
CA THR A 2 -15.75 11.16 11.69
C THR A 2 -16.38 10.33 10.57
N MET A 3 -15.59 9.75 9.67
CA MET A 3 -16.13 8.88 8.62
C MET A 3 -16.71 7.62 9.26
N THR A 4 -17.87 7.19 8.76
CA THR A 4 -18.48 5.93 9.18
C THR A 4 -18.12 4.87 8.15
N TYR A 5 -17.51 3.78 8.60
CA TYR A 5 -17.02 2.71 7.75
C TYR A 5 -17.81 1.42 7.96
N THR A 6 -18.16 0.75 6.87
CA THR A 6 -18.94 -0.49 6.86
C THR A 6 -18.19 -1.62 6.18
N ALA A 7 -18.07 -1.60 4.85
CA ALA A 7 -17.42 -2.64 4.06
C ALA A 7 -15.89 -2.63 4.24
N VAL A 8 -15.26 -1.46 4.28
CA VAL A 8 -13.81 -1.35 4.50
C VAL A 8 -13.39 -1.79 5.92
N LYS A 9 -14.33 -1.89 6.87
CA LYS A 9 -14.10 -2.46 8.22
C LYS A 9 -14.22 -3.98 8.29
N GLN A 10 -14.36 -4.65 7.15
CA GLN A 10 -14.37 -6.11 7.10
C GLN A 10 -13.05 -6.73 7.55
N HIS A 11 -13.19 -7.96 8.04
CA HIS A 11 -12.09 -8.77 8.51
C HIS A 11 -11.09 -9.11 7.39
N VAL A 12 -9.80 -9.13 7.74
CA VAL A 12 -8.71 -9.56 6.85
C VAL A 12 -7.95 -10.71 7.51
N SER A 13 -8.02 -11.90 6.90
CA SER A 13 -7.28 -13.10 7.32
C SER A 13 -7.45 -13.41 8.81
N ASN A 14 -6.37 -13.59 9.57
CA ASN A 14 -6.35 -13.73 11.02
C ASN A 14 -5.91 -12.43 11.72
N ARG A 15 -5.97 -11.28 11.02
CA ARG A 15 -5.41 -9.99 11.46
C ARG A 15 -6.44 -9.10 12.15
N GLY A 16 -7.74 -9.37 11.97
CA GLY A 16 -8.82 -8.54 12.51
C GLY A 16 -9.35 -7.56 11.47
N VAL A 17 -9.74 -6.38 11.95
CA VAL A 17 -10.33 -5.30 11.14
C VAL A 17 -9.40 -4.07 11.16
N PRO A 18 -9.32 -3.28 10.08
CA PRO A 18 -8.48 -2.10 10.04
C PRO A 18 -8.92 -1.07 11.10
N PRO A 19 -7.99 -0.41 11.81
CA PRO A 19 -8.30 0.72 12.68
C PRO A 19 -8.92 1.88 11.89
N ASN A 20 -9.81 2.66 12.53
CA ASN A 20 -10.43 3.80 11.86
C ASN A 20 -9.39 4.86 11.47
N ASP A 21 -8.42 5.14 12.32
CA ASP A 21 -7.35 6.11 12.03
C ASP A 21 -6.55 5.74 10.77
N PHE A 22 -6.23 4.45 10.58
CA PHE A 22 -5.59 3.98 9.34
C PHE A 22 -6.47 4.25 8.12
N LEU A 23 -7.78 3.97 8.22
CA LEU A 23 -8.73 4.20 7.13
C LEU A 23 -8.95 5.69 6.85
N ASP A 24 -9.01 6.53 7.87
CA ASP A 24 -9.18 7.98 7.76
C ASP A 24 -8.01 8.56 6.94
N GLN A 25 -6.79 8.15 7.27
CA GLN A 25 -5.58 8.58 6.57
C GLN A 25 -5.49 8.01 5.14
N LEU A 26 -5.87 6.75 4.94
CA LEU A 26 -5.87 6.12 3.61
C LEU A 26 -6.88 6.80 2.67
N VAL A 27 -8.07 7.13 3.15
CA VAL A 27 -9.08 7.85 2.37
C VAL A 27 -8.63 9.28 2.10
N ALA A 28 -8.09 9.97 3.10
CA ALA A 28 -7.58 11.34 2.93
C ALA A 28 -6.49 11.39 1.85
N TRP A 29 -5.51 10.48 1.92
CA TRP A 29 -4.50 10.37 0.87
C TRP A 29 -5.11 10.02 -0.49
N GLY A 30 -6.05 9.07 -0.54
CA GLY A 30 -6.69 8.67 -1.78
C GLY A 30 -7.37 9.82 -2.53
N LYS A 31 -7.99 10.76 -1.81
CA LYS A 31 -8.64 11.95 -2.38
C LYS A 31 -7.66 12.86 -3.12
N ASP A 32 -6.50 13.08 -2.52
CA ASP A 32 -5.51 14.05 -3.00
C ASP A 32 -4.44 13.40 -3.89
N ALA A 33 -4.36 12.07 -3.91
CA ALA A 33 -3.38 11.33 -4.67
C ALA A 33 -3.51 11.61 -6.19
N PRO A 34 -2.40 11.93 -6.88
CA PRO A 34 -2.40 12.23 -8.30
C PRO A 34 -2.99 11.12 -9.17
N ASP A 35 -3.84 11.50 -10.12
CA ASP A 35 -4.49 10.58 -11.07
C ASP A 35 -3.48 9.68 -11.80
N GLU A 36 -2.25 10.17 -12.07
CA GLU A 36 -1.16 9.44 -12.72
C GLU A 36 -0.78 8.13 -12.01
N ILE A 37 -0.98 8.02 -10.70
CA ILE A 37 -0.71 6.79 -9.95
C ILE A 37 -1.68 5.68 -10.37
N PHE A 38 -2.88 6.07 -10.80
CA PHE A 38 -4.00 5.16 -11.03
C PHE A 38 -4.31 4.92 -12.51
N VAL A 39 -3.63 5.58 -13.45
CA VAL A 39 -3.82 5.33 -14.89
C VAL A 39 -3.48 3.89 -15.28
N ARG A 40 -3.72 3.47 -16.53
CA ARG A 40 -3.32 2.13 -16.99
C ARG A 40 -1.82 2.09 -17.31
N ASN A 41 -1.12 1.04 -16.88
CA ASN A 41 0.25 0.75 -17.34
C ASN A 41 0.23 -0.15 -18.59
N PRO A 42 1.25 -0.06 -19.46
CA PRO A 42 1.41 -0.97 -20.59
C PRO A 42 1.91 -2.37 -20.19
N PHE A 43 2.38 -2.54 -18.95
CA PHE A 43 2.88 -3.81 -18.40
C PHE A 43 1.99 -4.34 -17.27
N SER A 44 2.22 -5.59 -16.86
CA SER A 44 1.52 -6.21 -15.74
C SER A 44 1.93 -5.55 -14.42
N ASP A 45 0.93 -5.19 -13.62
CA ASP A 45 1.10 -4.57 -12.30
C ASP A 45 0.03 -5.13 -11.34
N ILE A 46 -0.13 -4.50 -10.17
CA ILE A 46 -1.14 -4.91 -9.21
C ILE A 46 -2.56 -4.99 -9.79
N TYR A 47 -2.93 -4.11 -10.73
CA TYR A 47 -4.25 -4.16 -11.34
C TYR A 47 -4.40 -5.42 -12.18
N SER A 48 -3.41 -5.72 -13.03
CA SER A 48 -3.43 -6.97 -13.79
C SER A 48 -3.51 -8.19 -12.86
N SER A 49 -2.83 -8.15 -11.70
CA SER A 49 -2.86 -9.21 -10.69
C SER A 49 -4.26 -9.45 -10.11
N VAL A 50 -4.98 -8.38 -9.76
CA VAL A 50 -6.29 -8.48 -9.07
C VAL A 50 -7.49 -8.33 -10.01
N PHE A 51 -7.26 -8.39 -11.34
CA PHE A 51 -8.30 -8.15 -12.35
C PHE A 51 -9.53 -9.05 -12.17
N ASN A 52 -9.32 -10.35 -11.96
CA ASN A 52 -10.43 -11.29 -11.81
C ASN A 52 -11.23 -11.05 -10.51
N THR A 53 -10.59 -10.49 -9.49
CA THR A 53 -11.18 -10.24 -8.18
C THR A 53 -11.98 -8.94 -8.17
N LEU A 54 -11.37 -7.84 -8.64
CA LEU A 54 -11.91 -6.48 -8.49
C LEU A 54 -12.29 -5.80 -9.81
N GLY A 55 -11.88 -6.33 -10.96
CA GLY A 55 -12.22 -5.79 -12.28
C GLY A 55 -13.64 -6.15 -12.75
N PRO A 56 -14.10 -5.69 -13.91
CA PRO A 56 -13.40 -4.84 -14.87
C PRO A 56 -13.25 -3.39 -14.37
N TRP A 57 -12.29 -2.65 -14.93
CA TRP A 57 -12.00 -1.26 -14.53
C TRP A 57 -12.99 -0.28 -15.13
N GLN A 58 -13.49 0.65 -14.30
CA GLN A 58 -14.52 1.62 -14.69
C GLN A 58 -14.00 3.07 -14.80
N GLY A 59 -12.69 3.24 -14.91
CA GLY A 59 -12.02 4.55 -14.96
C GLY A 59 -11.13 4.82 -13.75
N ILE A 60 -10.61 6.04 -13.65
CA ILE A 60 -9.65 6.45 -12.62
C ILE A 60 -10.24 6.33 -11.20
N PRO A 61 -11.46 6.81 -10.89
CA PRO A 61 -12.02 6.69 -9.55
C PRO A 61 -12.10 5.23 -9.06
N HIS A 62 -12.51 4.31 -9.94
CA HIS A 62 -12.56 2.89 -9.62
C HIS A 62 -11.17 2.30 -9.41
N ARG A 63 -10.18 2.65 -10.24
CA ARG A 63 -8.80 2.17 -10.08
C ARG A 63 -8.17 2.69 -8.79
N ARG A 64 -8.39 3.96 -8.47
CA ARG A 64 -8.00 4.57 -7.18
C ARG A 64 -8.58 3.77 -6.01
N ALA A 65 -9.90 3.55 -5.99
CA ALA A 65 -10.55 2.77 -4.94
C ALA A 65 -10.03 1.31 -4.85
N VAL A 66 -9.71 0.69 -5.99
CA VAL A 66 -9.07 -0.64 -6.03
C VAL A 66 -7.68 -0.60 -5.39
N MET A 67 -6.87 0.42 -5.66
CA MET A 67 -5.57 0.59 -5.01
C MET A 67 -5.72 0.74 -3.50
N LEU A 68 -6.68 1.55 -3.02
CA LEU A 68 -6.95 1.68 -1.59
C LEU A 68 -7.36 0.36 -0.96
N GLU A 69 -8.22 -0.42 -1.63
CA GLU A 69 -8.62 -1.74 -1.13
C GLU A 69 -7.44 -2.71 -1.05
N VAL A 70 -6.57 -2.72 -2.07
CA VAL A 70 -5.33 -3.52 -2.04
C VAL A 70 -4.43 -3.07 -0.88
N MET A 71 -4.19 -1.77 -0.73
CA MET A 71 -3.34 -1.24 0.33
C MET A 71 -3.91 -1.53 1.72
N ARG A 72 -5.24 -1.45 1.89
CA ARG A 72 -5.94 -1.81 3.12
C ARG A 72 -5.72 -3.27 3.48
N VAL A 73 -5.95 -4.19 2.55
CA VAL A 73 -5.76 -5.63 2.81
C VAL A 73 -4.29 -5.95 3.05
N LEU A 74 -3.40 -5.41 2.22
CA LEU A 74 -1.97 -5.66 2.29
C LEU A 74 -1.37 -5.18 3.62
N ALA A 75 -1.72 -3.98 4.09
CA ALA A 75 -1.26 -3.50 5.41
C ALA A 75 -1.71 -4.42 6.56
N GLY A 76 -2.89 -5.04 6.43
CA GLY A 76 -3.35 -6.05 7.37
C GLY A 76 -2.42 -7.26 7.40
N PHE A 77 -2.06 -7.79 6.23
CA PHE A 77 -1.15 -8.93 6.11
C PHE A 77 0.26 -8.63 6.63
N GLU A 78 0.80 -7.46 6.28
CA GLU A 78 2.19 -7.10 6.54
C GLU A 78 2.42 -6.71 8.01
N SER A 79 1.51 -5.93 8.61
CA SER A 79 1.75 -5.34 9.94
C SER A 79 0.52 -5.28 10.85
N SER A 80 -0.63 -5.79 10.42
CA SER A 80 -1.91 -5.49 11.06
C SER A 80 -2.17 -3.97 11.16
N TRP A 81 -1.89 -3.25 10.08
CA TRP A 81 -2.06 -1.79 9.96
C TRP A 81 -1.20 -0.96 10.92
N ASN A 82 -0.11 -1.52 11.43
CA ASN A 82 0.77 -0.86 12.38
C ASN A 82 1.80 0.03 11.67
N TRP A 83 1.57 1.34 11.71
CA TRP A 83 2.51 2.35 11.19
C TRP A 83 3.91 2.27 11.82
N ASN A 84 4.03 1.79 13.06
CA ASN A 84 5.29 1.74 13.77
C ASN A 84 6.03 0.41 13.61
N GLU A 85 5.49 -0.52 12.82
CA GLU A 85 6.05 -1.87 12.68
C GLU A 85 7.52 -1.83 12.29
N GLY A 86 8.31 -2.63 12.99
CA GLY A 86 9.76 -2.64 12.90
C GLY A 86 10.26 -3.77 12.02
N ARG A 87 11.57 -4.02 12.15
CA ARG A 87 12.25 -5.13 11.51
C ARG A 87 11.57 -6.46 11.88
N ASP A 88 11.29 -7.28 10.88
CA ASP A 88 11.04 -8.70 11.10
C ASP A 88 12.33 -9.41 11.54
N ILE A 89 12.42 -9.72 12.83
CA ILE A 89 13.59 -10.40 13.42
C ILE A 89 13.71 -11.87 13.00
N THR A 90 12.65 -12.44 12.39
CA THR A 90 12.64 -13.82 11.91
C THR A 90 13.19 -13.94 10.48
N ASN A 91 13.26 -12.84 9.73
CA ASN A 91 13.84 -12.81 8.40
C ASN A 91 15.37 -12.64 8.47
N PRO A 92 16.17 -13.66 8.09
CA PRO A 92 17.62 -13.61 8.17
C PRO A 92 18.27 -12.64 7.17
N THR A 93 17.53 -12.18 6.16
CA THR A 93 18.05 -11.25 5.13
C THR A 93 17.78 -9.78 5.45
N SER A 94 16.91 -9.51 6.43
CA SER A 94 16.53 -8.19 6.92
C SER A 94 17.56 -7.68 7.95
N VAL A 95 18.84 -7.59 7.57
CA VAL A 95 19.95 -7.36 8.51
C VAL A 95 20.68 -6.03 8.32
N ILE A 96 20.52 -5.38 7.17
CA ILE A 96 21.16 -4.09 6.87
C ILE A 96 20.09 -3.02 6.62
N PRO A 97 20.41 -1.73 6.78
CA PRO A 97 19.44 -0.65 6.65
C PRO A 97 18.61 -0.69 5.36
N ASP A 98 19.20 -1.13 4.26
CA ASP A 98 18.51 -1.17 2.96
C ASP A 98 17.53 -2.34 2.80
N THR A 99 17.70 -3.39 3.60
CA THR A 99 16.86 -4.60 3.55
C THR A 99 15.91 -4.72 4.72
N ILE A 100 16.02 -3.85 5.72
CA ILE A 100 15.08 -3.81 6.84
C ILE A 100 13.77 -3.16 6.39
N GLU A 101 12.70 -3.94 6.51
CA GLU A 101 11.33 -3.54 6.29
C GLU A 101 10.81 -2.66 7.45
N ALA A 102 9.95 -1.69 7.13
CA ALA A 102 9.35 -0.81 8.13
C ALA A 102 7.94 -0.34 7.74
N GLY A 103 7.17 0.00 8.77
CA GLY A 103 5.87 0.64 8.63
C GLY A 103 4.74 -0.31 8.24
N ALA A 104 3.58 0.28 7.91
CA ALA A 104 2.34 -0.46 7.76
C ALA A 104 2.36 -1.52 6.64
N TRP A 105 3.17 -1.30 5.60
CA TRP A 105 3.33 -2.23 4.47
C TRP A 105 4.64 -2.99 4.46
N GLN A 106 5.47 -2.85 5.53
CA GLN A 106 6.75 -3.54 5.65
C GLN A 106 7.60 -3.43 4.38
N VAL A 107 7.86 -2.19 3.94
CA VAL A 107 8.72 -1.93 2.78
C VAL A 107 10.14 -1.56 3.21
N SER A 108 11.13 -1.96 2.40
CA SER A 108 12.55 -1.73 2.63
C SER A 108 13.14 -0.86 1.53
N ALA A 109 14.25 -0.17 1.83
CA ALA A 109 14.82 0.86 0.96
C ALA A 109 15.27 0.32 -0.42
N ASN A 110 15.69 -0.95 -0.49
CA ASN A 110 16.04 -1.61 -1.75
C ASN A 110 14.89 -1.64 -2.78
N ALA A 111 13.63 -1.45 -2.36
CA ALA A 111 12.47 -1.33 -3.25
C ALA A 111 12.59 -0.12 -4.20
N MET A 112 13.36 0.90 -3.82
CA MET A 112 13.66 2.04 -4.70
C MET A 112 14.35 1.62 -6.00
N ASN A 113 14.95 0.43 -6.08
CA ASN A 113 15.56 -0.06 -7.32
C ASN A 113 14.55 -0.56 -8.36
N PHE A 114 13.25 -0.62 -8.04
CA PHE A 114 12.20 -0.97 -9.01
C PHE A 114 11.81 0.19 -9.95
N GLY A 115 12.21 1.43 -9.67
CA GLY A 115 11.92 2.57 -10.51
C GLY A 115 12.63 3.85 -10.07
N GLN A 116 13.08 4.66 -11.02
CA GLN A 116 13.75 5.94 -10.72
C GLN A 116 12.79 6.90 -10.00
N GLU A 117 11.50 6.87 -10.32
CA GLU A 117 10.50 7.72 -9.67
C GLU A 117 10.34 7.42 -8.16
N LEU A 118 10.66 6.21 -7.71
CA LEU A 118 10.65 5.86 -6.28
C LEU A 118 11.83 6.51 -5.57
N LYS A 119 13.01 6.55 -6.21
CA LYS A 119 14.18 7.28 -5.71
C LYS A 119 13.90 8.78 -5.67
N ASP A 120 13.32 9.31 -6.73
CA ASP A 120 13.02 10.73 -6.84
C ASP A 120 11.99 11.17 -5.77
N LEU A 121 10.95 10.36 -5.56
CA LEU A 121 9.97 10.58 -4.49
C LEU A 121 10.62 10.59 -3.10
N VAL A 122 11.50 9.62 -2.81
CA VAL A 122 12.19 9.55 -1.52
C VAL A 122 13.18 10.70 -1.36
N LEU A 123 13.90 11.10 -2.41
CA LEU A 123 14.77 12.28 -2.37
C LEU A 123 13.99 13.56 -2.11
N ASP A 124 12.82 13.75 -2.74
CA ASP A 124 11.96 14.92 -2.54
C ASP A 124 11.46 15.02 -1.09
N LYS A 125 10.98 13.90 -0.52
CA LYS A 125 10.37 13.89 0.82
C LYS A 125 11.36 13.74 1.97
N VAL A 126 12.41 12.97 1.78
CA VAL A 126 13.36 12.57 2.84
C VAL A 126 14.70 13.30 2.70
N GLY A 127 15.05 13.76 1.49
CA GLY A 127 16.33 14.43 1.21
C GLY A 127 17.53 13.48 1.06
N THR A 128 17.33 12.16 1.19
CA THR A 128 18.38 11.14 1.09
C THR A 128 17.79 9.78 0.74
N LEU A 129 18.61 8.90 0.15
CA LEU A 129 18.27 7.50 -0.13
C LEU A 129 18.78 6.52 0.95
N ASP A 130 19.30 7.03 2.06
CA ASP A 130 19.78 6.20 3.17
C ASP A 130 18.68 5.31 3.75
N GLY A 131 18.98 4.03 3.95
CA GLY A 131 18.01 3.04 4.43
C GLY A 131 17.44 3.33 5.82
N ASN A 132 18.23 3.90 6.75
CA ASN A 132 17.70 4.24 8.09
C ASN A 132 16.76 5.44 8.02
N ALA A 133 17.12 6.45 7.21
CA ALA A 133 16.26 7.60 6.95
C ALA A 133 14.95 7.16 6.29
N PHE A 134 15.02 6.27 5.29
CA PHE A 134 13.86 5.68 4.63
C PHE A 134 12.95 4.94 5.62
N GLN A 135 13.50 4.02 6.44
CA GLN A 135 12.71 3.29 7.43
C GLN A 135 12.00 4.23 8.42
N LYS A 136 12.72 5.26 8.90
CA LYS A 136 12.14 6.26 9.78
C LYS A 136 11.00 7.02 9.08
N ALA A 137 11.20 7.40 7.82
CA ALA A 137 10.18 8.09 7.02
C ALA A 137 8.93 7.24 6.80
N MET A 138 9.08 5.94 6.49
CA MET A 138 7.93 5.02 6.30
C MET A 138 7.05 4.85 7.56
N LYS A 139 7.57 5.19 8.74
CA LYS A 139 6.82 5.15 10.01
C LYS A 139 6.24 6.49 10.44
N LEU A 140 6.82 7.61 9.99
CA LEU A 140 6.47 8.95 10.49
C LEU A 140 5.73 9.79 9.44
N ASP A 141 6.03 9.59 8.15
CA ASP A 141 5.38 10.27 7.03
C ASP A 141 4.48 9.27 6.30
N HIS A 142 3.23 9.17 6.77
CA HIS A 142 2.27 8.22 6.25
C HIS A 142 1.84 8.55 4.82
N LEU A 143 1.87 9.84 4.43
CA LEU A 143 1.56 10.26 3.06
C LEU A 143 2.63 9.73 2.09
N LEU A 144 3.90 9.90 2.44
CA LEU A 144 5.00 9.29 1.69
C LEU A 144 4.87 7.77 1.66
N ALA A 145 4.60 7.11 2.80
CA ALA A 145 4.49 5.66 2.86
C ALA A 145 3.38 5.13 1.93
N MET A 146 2.22 5.77 1.94
CA MET A 146 1.09 5.43 1.06
C MET A 146 1.45 5.61 -0.42
N GLU A 147 2.00 6.77 -0.78
CA GLU A 147 2.37 7.05 -2.18
C GLU A 147 3.47 6.12 -2.68
N PHE A 148 4.49 5.87 -1.86
CA PHE A 148 5.57 4.95 -2.18
C PHE A 148 5.05 3.55 -2.48
N VAL A 149 4.19 3.00 -1.61
CA VAL A 149 3.62 1.66 -1.78
C VAL A 149 2.71 1.60 -3.01
N ALA A 150 1.87 2.61 -3.22
CA ALA A 150 1.02 2.66 -4.40
C ALA A 150 1.85 2.67 -5.70
N ARG A 151 2.91 3.48 -5.78
CA ARG A 151 3.83 3.51 -6.92
C ARG A 151 4.64 2.21 -7.05
N LEU A 152 5.05 1.59 -5.96
CA LEU A 152 5.75 0.30 -5.97
C LEU A 152 4.86 -0.82 -6.53
N LEU A 153 3.60 -0.90 -6.08
CA LEU A 153 2.61 -1.86 -6.58
C LEU A 153 2.30 -1.66 -8.08
N ARG A 154 2.52 -0.46 -8.61
CA ARG A 154 2.46 -0.17 -10.05
C ARG A 154 3.65 -0.73 -10.82
N ARG A 155 4.79 -0.97 -10.17
CA ARG A 155 6.00 -1.55 -10.79
C ARG A 155 6.08 -3.05 -10.61
N THR A 156 5.70 -3.55 -9.44
CA THR A 156 5.89 -4.96 -9.10
C THR A 156 4.98 -5.37 -7.94
N THR A 157 4.49 -6.61 -7.97
CA THR A 157 3.92 -7.27 -6.80
C THR A 157 4.97 -8.09 -6.05
N ARG A 158 6.16 -8.28 -6.61
CA ARG A 158 7.20 -9.18 -6.06
C ARG A 158 7.81 -8.71 -4.75
N HIS A 159 7.70 -7.41 -4.45
CA HIS A 159 8.16 -6.85 -3.17
C HIS A 159 7.24 -7.29 -2.01
N HIS A 160 5.98 -7.58 -2.31
CA HIS A 160 4.97 -7.94 -1.32
C HIS A 160 4.59 -9.40 -1.48
N GLY A 161 5.16 -10.27 -0.63
CA GLY A 161 4.89 -11.70 -0.65
C GLY A 161 3.40 -12.06 -0.73
N PRO A 162 2.54 -11.47 0.12
CA PRO A 162 1.09 -11.72 0.09
C PRO A 162 0.42 -11.34 -1.24
N ALA A 163 0.86 -10.27 -1.89
CA ALA A 163 0.35 -9.86 -3.20
C ALA A 163 0.85 -10.78 -4.31
N LEU A 164 2.15 -11.12 -4.32
CA LEU A 164 2.76 -12.01 -5.31
C LEU A 164 2.12 -13.40 -5.31
N ARG A 165 1.80 -13.93 -4.13
CA ARG A 165 1.21 -15.27 -3.95
C ARG A 165 -0.32 -15.27 -3.98
N HIS A 166 -0.96 -14.14 -4.28
CA HIS A 166 -2.41 -13.99 -4.30
C HIS A 166 -3.10 -14.32 -2.95
N GLU A 167 -2.38 -14.18 -1.84
CA GLU A 167 -2.91 -14.41 -0.49
C GLU A 167 -3.91 -13.31 -0.09
N ILE A 168 -3.78 -12.12 -0.68
CA ILE A 168 -4.70 -11.00 -0.48
C ILE A 168 -6.04 -11.19 -1.20
N ASP A 169 -6.07 -11.94 -2.30
CA ASP A 169 -7.22 -11.99 -3.23
C ASP A 169 -8.54 -12.39 -2.56
N PRO A 170 -8.59 -13.41 -1.66
CA PRO A 170 -9.82 -13.78 -0.97
C PRO A 170 -10.38 -12.71 -0.03
N TRP A 171 -9.57 -11.70 0.32
CA TRP A 171 -9.90 -10.65 1.29
C TRP A 171 -10.20 -9.30 0.63
N LEU A 172 -9.95 -9.18 -0.68
CA LEU A 172 -10.32 -8.02 -1.48
C LEU A 172 -11.82 -8.07 -1.77
N ARG A 173 -12.54 -6.98 -1.55
CA ARG A 173 -13.99 -6.95 -1.83
C ARG A 173 -14.47 -5.78 -2.65
N ARG A 174 -15.41 -6.07 -3.55
CA ARG A 174 -16.02 -5.09 -4.45
C ARG A 174 -16.88 -4.07 -3.73
N ASP A 175 -17.52 -4.46 -2.63
CA ASP A 175 -18.29 -3.54 -1.78
C ASP A 175 -17.39 -2.57 -1.00
N ALA A 176 -16.21 -3.01 -0.56
CA ALA A 176 -15.19 -2.11 -0.02
C ALA A 176 -14.66 -1.12 -1.07
N VAL A 177 -14.44 -1.57 -2.31
CA VAL A 177 -14.12 -0.67 -3.43
C VAL A 177 -15.25 0.35 -3.66
N ALA A 178 -16.51 -0.08 -3.67
CA ALA A 178 -17.65 0.82 -3.83
C ALA A 178 -17.74 1.84 -2.68
N GLU A 179 -17.47 1.43 -1.44
CA GLU A 179 -17.43 2.32 -0.30
C GLU A 179 -16.27 3.32 -0.40
N PHE A 180 -15.07 2.90 -0.81
CA PHE A 180 -13.97 3.83 -1.08
C PHE A 180 -14.34 4.87 -2.14
N ILE A 181 -15.04 4.48 -3.21
CA ILE A 181 -15.55 5.45 -4.22
C ILE A 181 -16.49 6.48 -3.57
N ALA A 182 -17.38 6.05 -2.67
CA ALA A 182 -18.33 6.95 -2.01
C ALA A 182 -17.67 7.87 -0.97
N LEU A 183 -16.55 7.44 -0.39
CA LEU A 183 -15.81 8.17 0.64
C LEU A 183 -14.86 9.22 0.05
N MET A 184 -14.43 9.04 -1.21
CA MET A 184 -13.54 9.95 -1.94
C MET A 184 -14.32 11.07 -2.62
#